data_AF-A0A7S1HKU9-F1
#
_entry.id   AF-A0A7S1HKU9-F1
#
_cell.length_a   1.000
_cell.length_b   1.000
_cell.length_c   1.000
_cell.angle_alpha   90.00
_cell.angle_beta   90.00
_cell.angle_gamma   90.00
#
_symmetry.space_group_name_H-M   'P 1'
#
loop_
_entity.id
_entity.type
_entity.pdbx_description
1 polymer ?
#
loop_
_entity_poly.entity_id
_entity_poly.type
_entity_poly.pdbx_seq_one_letter_code
_entity_poly.pdbx_strand_id
1 'polypeptide(L)'
;KNSGAGPRPPTEEEQLMKMHIDAQLSQIDELVESVQGAPPEALVPALELLSKIYGTIIEKPDEPKVRRIRTSNEKFVAHLGGLPVATDFLEASGFVLQRAPVDGGAAGEEEEVVVFPREGSLSLLRQVRAKLVAVLNVEKPKLSQAALAAQHRS
;
A
#
# COMPACT_ATOMS: atom_id res chain seq x y z
N LYS A 1 31.65 -37.70 1.59
CA LYS A 1 31.94 -36.62 2.58
C LYS A 1 30.93 -35.50 2.32
N ASN A 2 29.80 -35.49 3.02
CA ASN A 2 28.79 -34.43 2.90
C ASN A 2 29.15 -33.33 3.90
N SER A 3 29.74 -32.24 3.43
CA SER A 3 29.89 -31.03 4.23
C SER A 3 28.54 -30.31 4.25
N GLY A 4 27.71 -30.66 5.22
CA GLY A 4 26.51 -29.90 5.56
C GLY A 4 26.94 -28.57 6.17
N ALA A 5 27.14 -27.55 5.34
CA ALA A 5 27.19 -26.18 5.82
C ALA A 5 25.77 -25.82 6.31
N GLY A 6 25.59 -25.77 7.63
CA GLY A 6 24.38 -25.22 8.22
C GLY A 6 24.18 -23.78 7.74
N PRO A 7 22.93 -23.25 7.79
CA PRO A 7 22.67 -21.87 7.41
C PRO A 7 23.56 -20.93 8.21
N ARG A 8 24.28 -20.05 7.50
CA ARG A 8 25.10 -19.00 8.11
C ARG A 8 24.20 -18.11 8.98
N PRO A 9 24.65 -17.69 10.18
CA PRO A 9 23.92 -16.71 10.97
C PRO A 9 23.81 -15.38 10.21
N PRO A 10 22.67 -14.67 10.32
CA PRO A 10 22.45 -13.42 9.61
C PRO A 10 23.42 -12.32 10.10
N THR A 11 23.84 -11.44 9.20
CA THR A 11 24.66 -10.27 9.53
C THR A 11 23.91 -9.27 10.39
N GLU A 12 24.64 -8.37 11.05
CA GLU A 12 24.04 -7.23 11.76
C GLU A 12 23.18 -6.38 10.81
N GLU A 13 23.63 -6.17 9.57
CA GLU A 13 22.88 -5.45 8.54
C GLU A 13 21.57 -6.16 8.17
N GLU A 14 21.59 -7.48 7.97
CA GLU A 14 20.39 -8.29 7.68
C GLU A 14 19.42 -8.26 8.87
N GLN A 15 19.93 -8.26 10.10
CA GLN A 15 19.12 -8.16 11.31
C GLN A 15 18.46 -6.78 11.43
N LEU A 16 19.20 -5.70 11.17
CA LEU A 16 18.66 -4.33 11.18
C LEU A 16 17.60 -4.13 10.10
N MET A 17 17.82 -4.62 8.88
CA MET A 17 16.82 -4.59 7.82
C MET A 17 15.56 -5.35 8.21
N LYS A 18 15.72 -6.54 8.81
CA LYS A 18 14.57 -7.33 9.29
C LYS A 18 13.80 -6.57 10.37
N MET A 19 14.48 -6.01 11.37
CA MET A 19 13.86 -5.23 12.42
C MET A 19 13.10 -4.01 11.86
N HIS A 20 13.66 -3.33 10.86
CA HIS A 20 13.00 -2.21 10.20
C HIS A 20 11.72 -2.65 9.48
N ILE A 21 11.78 -3.74 8.71
CA ILE A 21 10.60 -4.30 8.04
C ILE A 21 9.54 -4.74 9.07
N ASP A 22 9.95 -5.38 10.16
CA ASP A 22 9.03 -5.80 11.23
C ASP A 22 8.33 -4.59 11.86
N ALA A 23 9.06 -3.50 12.12
CA ALA A 23 8.49 -2.26 12.64
C ALA A 23 7.50 -1.61 11.67
N GLN A 24 7.80 -1.57 10.37
CA GLN A 24 6.88 -1.09 9.34
C GLN A 24 5.61 -1.96 9.26
N LEU A 25 5.74 -3.27 9.40
CA LEU A 25 4.59 -4.18 9.44
C LEU A 25 3.72 -3.96 10.68
N SER A 26 4.32 -3.70 11.84
CA SER A 26 3.59 -3.32 13.06
C SER A 26 2.83 -2.00 12.87
N GLN A 27 3.45 -0.99 12.27
CA GLN A 27 2.77 0.26 11.94
C GLN A 27 1.58 0.02 11.00
N ILE A 28 1.74 -0.82 9.98
CA ILE A 28 0.65 -1.20 9.08
C ILE A 28 -0.49 -1.89 9.82
N ASP A 29 -0.19 -2.75 10.80
CA ASP A 29 -1.22 -3.41 11.61
C ASP A 29 -2.03 -2.41 12.43
N GLU A 30 -1.37 -1.42 13.04
CA GLU A 30 -2.04 -0.31 13.74
C GLU A 30 -2.93 0.52 12.81
N LEU A 31 -2.48 0.81 11.59
CA LEU A 31 -3.28 1.53 10.59
C LEU A 31 -4.50 0.71 10.17
N VAL A 32 -4.34 -0.61 9.99
CA VAL A 32 -5.46 -1.52 9.70
C VAL A 32 -6.47 -1.50 10.85
N GLU A 33 -6.02 -1.58 12.10
CA GLU A 33 -6.89 -1.50 13.26
C GLU A 33 -7.62 -0.16 13.34
N SER A 34 -6.96 0.96 13.03
CA SER A 34 -7.57 2.29 13.05
C SER A 34 -8.74 2.45 12.06
N VAL A 35 -8.78 1.65 11.00
CA VAL A 35 -9.86 1.66 10.01
C VAL A 35 -10.91 0.58 10.23
N GLN A 36 -10.73 -0.31 11.22
CA GLN A 36 -11.74 -1.29 11.60
C GLN A 36 -12.95 -0.56 12.21
N GLY A 37 -13.97 -0.32 11.37
CA GLY A 37 -15.15 0.45 11.74
C GLY A 37 -15.46 1.59 10.78
N ALA A 38 -14.56 1.91 9.86
CA ALA A 38 -14.88 2.79 8.73
C ALA A 38 -16.00 2.15 7.87
N PRO A 39 -16.87 2.97 7.24
CA PRO A 39 -17.93 2.45 6.39
C PRO A 39 -17.35 1.59 5.24
N PRO A 40 -17.85 0.36 5.01
CA PRO A 40 -17.32 -0.53 3.98
C PRO A 40 -17.29 0.10 2.58
N GLU A 41 -18.23 1.00 2.28
CA GLU A 41 -18.33 1.73 1.01
C GLU A 41 -17.16 2.70 0.75
N ALA A 42 -16.53 3.21 1.82
CA ALA A 42 -15.33 4.05 1.72
C ALA A 42 -14.06 3.19 1.85
N LEU A 43 -14.07 2.21 2.76
CA LEU A 43 -12.89 1.41 3.07
C LEU A 43 -12.52 0.43 1.95
N VAL A 44 -13.50 -0.30 1.40
CA VAL A 44 -13.22 -1.35 0.40
C VAL A 44 -12.56 -0.79 -0.86
N PRO A 45 -13.09 0.28 -1.51
CA PRO A 45 -12.46 0.83 -2.72
C PRO A 45 -11.03 1.34 -2.47
N ALA A 46 -10.78 1.94 -1.30
CA ALA A 46 -9.45 2.41 -0.92
C ALA A 46 -8.45 1.26 -0.81
N LEU A 47 -8.78 0.22 -0.04
CA LEU A 47 -7.93 -0.96 0.14
C LEU A 47 -7.73 -1.74 -1.17
N GLU A 48 -8.74 -1.79 -2.04
CA GLU A 48 -8.62 -2.39 -3.37
C GLU A 48 -7.63 -1.63 -4.25
N LEU A 49 -7.68 -0.30 -4.24
CA LEU A 49 -6.74 0.52 -5.00
C LEU A 49 -5.31 0.36 -4.48
N LEU A 50 -5.10 0.38 -3.16
CA LEU A 50 -3.79 0.13 -2.54
C LEU A 50 -3.24 -1.26 -2.92
N SER A 51 -4.06 -2.31 -2.77
CA SER A 51 -3.69 -3.67 -3.14
C SER A 51 -3.33 -3.82 -4.62
N LYS A 52 -4.02 -3.07 -5.49
CA LYS A 52 -3.73 -3.02 -6.93
C LYS A 52 -2.42 -2.28 -7.22
N ILE A 53 -2.18 -1.15 -6.58
CA ILE A 53 -0.92 -0.40 -6.69
C ILE A 53 0.25 -1.31 -6.32
N TYR A 54 0.18 -1.95 -5.15
CA TYR A 54 1.24 -2.84 -4.66
C TYR A 54 1.42 -4.03 -5.59
N GLY A 55 0.32 -4.65 -6.05
CA GLY A 55 0.35 -5.75 -7.01
C GLY A 55 1.07 -5.38 -8.31
N THR A 56 0.76 -4.21 -8.87
CA THR A 56 1.38 -3.74 -10.13
C THR A 56 2.90 -3.56 -9.97
N ILE A 57 3.35 -3.00 -8.86
CA ILE A 57 4.79 -2.82 -8.57
C ILE A 57 5.48 -4.17 -8.35
N ILE A 58 4.83 -5.10 -7.64
CA ILE A 58 5.36 -6.45 -7.40
C ILE A 58 5.50 -7.23 -8.71
N GLU A 59 4.54 -7.09 -9.63
CA GLU A 59 4.54 -7.76 -10.94
C GLU A 59 5.56 -7.15 -11.91
N LYS A 60 5.77 -5.83 -11.83
CA LYS A 60 6.64 -5.08 -12.74
C LYS A 60 7.62 -4.20 -11.96
N PRO A 61 8.54 -4.79 -11.20
CA PRO A 61 9.41 -4.04 -10.30
C PRO A 61 10.38 -3.12 -11.04
N ASP A 62 10.74 -3.40 -12.29
CA ASP A 62 11.67 -2.55 -13.04
C ASP A 62 10.99 -1.45 -13.87
N GLU A 63 9.65 -1.40 -13.91
CA GLU A 63 8.91 -0.39 -14.66
C GLU A 63 8.78 0.92 -13.84
N PRO A 64 9.47 2.02 -14.18
CA PRO A 64 9.47 3.23 -13.34
C PRO A 64 8.10 3.89 -13.25
N LYS A 65 7.29 3.76 -14.31
CA LYS A 65 5.94 4.34 -14.37
C LYS A 65 4.98 3.76 -13.35
N VAL A 66 5.11 2.48 -12.98
CA VAL A 66 4.20 1.86 -12.00
C VAL A 66 4.57 2.21 -10.56
N ARG A 67 5.78 2.72 -10.34
CA ARG A 67 6.29 3.14 -9.02
C ARG A 67 5.96 4.60 -8.70
N ARG A 68 5.47 5.38 -9.66
CA ARG A 68 5.11 6.80 -9.48
C ARG A 68 3.62 6.99 -9.68
N ILE A 69 2.98 7.64 -8.72
CA ILE A 69 1.53 7.86 -8.70
C ILE A 69 1.28 9.34 -8.46
N ARG A 70 0.48 9.96 -9.31
CA ARG A 70 0.06 11.36 -9.13
C ARG A 70 -1.08 11.41 -8.12
N THR A 71 -0.96 12.24 -7.10
CA THR A 71 -2.05 12.39 -6.09
C THR A 71 -3.28 13.06 -6.70
N SER A 72 -3.10 13.82 -7.78
CA SER A 72 -4.15 14.42 -8.60
C SER A 72 -4.89 13.43 -9.51
N ASN A 73 -4.46 12.17 -9.61
CA ASN A 73 -5.15 11.18 -10.44
C ASN A 73 -6.57 10.95 -9.94
N GLU A 74 -7.57 10.96 -10.84
CA GLU A 74 -8.98 10.81 -10.47
C GLU A 74 -9.27 9.59 -9.59
N LYS A 75 -8.61 8.44 -9.87
CA LYS A 75 -8.80 7.22 -9.06
C LYS A 75 -8.16 7.35 -7.68
N PHE A 76 -7.01 8.02 -7.62
CA PHE A 76 -6.34 8.31 -6.34
C PHE A 76 -7.23 9.20 -5.48
N VAL A 77 -7.70 10.33 -6.02
CA VAL A 77 -8.58 11.27 -5.31
C VAL A 77 -9.90 10.59 -4.90
N ALA A 78 -10.55 9.86 -5.81
CA ALA A 78 -11.85 9.26 -5.56
C ALA A 78 -11.81 8.16 -4.49
N HIS A 79 -10.73 7.37 -4.43
CA HIS A 79 -10.68 6.20 -3.54
C HIS A 79 -9.80 6.42 -2.30
N LEU A 80 -8.76 7.26 -2.38
CA LEU A 80 -7.83 7.51 -1.26
C LEU A 80 -8.03 8.91 -0.66
N GLY A 81 -8.53 9.89 -1.42
CA GLY A 81 -8.74 11.24 -0.91
C GLY A 81 -9.78 11.34 0.22
N GLY A 82 -10.72 10.39 0.29
CA GLY A 82 -11.71 10.29 1.36
C GLY A 82 -11.28 9.48 2.58
N LEU A 83 -10.09 8.85 2.54
CA LEU A 83 -9.57 8.02 3.62
C LEU A 83 -8.29 8.68 4.18
N PRO A 84 -8.37 9.45 5.28
CA PRO A 84 -7.23 10.21 5.80
C PRO A 84 -5.96 9.38 6.02
N VAL A 85 -6.12 8.11 6.40
CA VAL A 85 -5.03 7.18 6.66
C VAL A 85 -4.39 6.58 5.38
N ALA A 86 -4.94 6.84 4.20
CA ALA A 86 -4.44 6.24 2.96
C ALA A 86 -3.00 6.64 2.64
N THR A 87 -2.62 7.88 2.96
CA THR A 87 -1.24 8.36 2.82
C THR A 87 -0.33 7.65 3.82
N ASP A 88 -0.78 7.48 5.08
CA ASP A 88 -0.02 6.77 6.10
C ASP A 88 0.23 5.30 5.70
N PHE A 89 -0.74 4.64 5.06
CA PHE A 89 -0.55 3.31 4.48
C PHE A 89 0.53 3.27 3.41
N LEU A 90 0.56 4.28 2.53
CA LEU A 90 1.58 4.38 1.48
C LEU A 90 2.96 4.61 2.11
N GLU A 91 3.09 5.55 3.03
CA GLU A 91 4.34 5.85 3.72
C GLU A 91 4.87 4.66 4.53
N ALA A 92 4.02 4.02 5.35
CA ALA A 92 4.38 2.83 6.12
C ALA A 92 4.76 1.64 5.23
N SER A 93 4.23 1.58 3.99
CA SER A 93 4.62 0.59 2.98
C SER A 93 5.93 0.91 2.25
N GLY A 94 6.57 2.03 2.58
CA GLY A 94 7.84 2.48 2.00
C GLY A 94 7.70 3.36 0.76
N PHE A 95 6.53 3.96 0.52
CA PHE A 95 6.41 5.04 -0.46
C PHE A 95 6.83 6.37 0.16
N VAL A 96 7.16 7.33 -0.69
CA VAL A 96 7.54 8.68 -0.28
C VAL A 96 6.69 9.69 -1.04
N LEU A 97 6.09 10.63 -0.30
CA LEU A 97 5.43 11.80 -0.87
C LEU A 97 6.48 12.85 -1.25
N GLN A 98 6.48 13.29 -2.50
CA GLN A 98 7.41 14.31 -2.97
C GLN A 98 6.79 15.18 -4.06
N ARG A 99 7.36 16.38 -4.25
CA ARG A 99 7.06 17.21 -5.41
C ARG A 99 7.96 16.80 -6.55
N ALA A 100 7.38 16.67 -7.74
CA ALA A 100 8.13 16.35 -8.94
C ALA A 100 7.58 17.14 -10.14
N PRO A 101 8.40 17.36 -11.18
CA PRO A 101 7.94 18.04 -12.38
C PRO A 101 6.71 17.36 -12.98
N VAL A 102 5.76 18.16 -13.45
CA VAL A 102 4.60 17.68 -14.21
C VAL A 102 5.07 17.17 -15.56
N ASP A 103 4.76 15.92 -15.92
CA ASP A 103 5.12 15.43 -17.26
C ASP A 103 4.33 16.20 -18.32
N GLY A 104 5.06 16.95 -19.15
CA GLY A 104 4.47 17.81 -20.19
C GLY A 104 3.94 19.16 -19.70
N GLY A 105 4.19 19.52 -18.44
CA GLY A 105 3.85 20.82 -17.87
C GLY A 105 4.83 21.93 -18.25
N ALA A 106 4.53 23.15 -17.81
CA ALA A 106 5.41 24.29 -18.00
C ALA A 106 6.70 24.15 -17.17
N ALA A 107 7.79 24.81 -17.59
CA ALA A 107 9.04 24.80 -16.83
C ALA A 107 8.81 25.38 -15.42
N GLY A 108 9.12 24.57 -14.39
CA GLY A 108 8.90 24.93 -12.98
C GLY A 108 7.55 24.51 -12.41
N GLU A 109 6.69 23.86 -13.21
CA GLU A 109 5.44 23.29 -12.72
C GLU A 109 5.71 21.96 -12.01
N GLU A 110 5.36 21.88 -10.73
CA GLU A 110 5.51 20.70 -9.89
C GLU A 110 4.14 20.15 -9.49
N GLU A 111 4.01 18.84 -9.49
CA GLU A 111 2.88 18.11 -8.92
C GLU A 111 3.33 17.28 -7.72
N GLU A 112 2.39 17.04 -6.81
CA GLU A 112 2.60 16.12 -5.71
C GLU A 112 2.41 14.67 -6.21
N VAL A 113 3.42 13.85 -5.94
CA VAL A 113 3.46 12.44 -6.35
C VAL A 113 3.89 11.56 -5.20
N VAL A 114 3.35 10.35 -5.19
CA VAL A 114 3.77 9.28 -4.30
C VAL A 114 4.66 8.33 -5.10
N VAL A 115 5.87 8.08 -4.61
CA VAL A 115 6.89 7.27 -5.31
C VAL A 115 7.34 6.12 -4.43
N PHE A 116 7.38 4.91 -5.00
CA PHE A 116 8.02 3.76 -4.39
C PHE A 116 9.50 3.68 -4.83
N PRO A 117 10.47 3.93 -3.93
CA PRO A 117 11.89 3.96 -4.28
C PRO A 117 12.37 2.65 -4.90
N ARG A 118 13.42 2.70 -5.73
CA ARG A 118 13.94 1.50 -6.42
C ARG A 118 14.46 0.47 -5.42
N GLU A 119 15.11 0.95 -4.38
CA GLU A 119 15.61 0.26 -3.19
C GLU A 119 14.50 -0.18 -2.22
N GLY A 120 13.24 0.20 -2.49
CA GLY A 120 12.10 -0.16 -1.68
C GLY A 120 11.91 -1.68 -1.58
N SER A 121 11.53 -2.12 -0.37
CA SER A 121 11.40 -3.55 -0.07
C SER A 121 10.16 -4.17 -0.73
N LEU A 122 10.37 -4.95 -1.78
CA LEU A 122 9.28 -5.72 -2.42
C LEU A 122 8.72 -6.81 -1.50
N SER A 123 9.52 -7.32 -0.54
CA SER A 123 9.03 -8.29 0.45
C SER A 123 8.08 -7.63 1.44
N LEU A 124 8.32 -6.37 1.84
CA LEU A 124 7.37 -5.57 2.60
C LEU A 124 6.07 -5.40 1.82
N LEU A 125 6.12 -4.92 0.57
CA LEU A 125 4.91 -4.74 -0.25
C LEU A 125 4.09 -6.02 -0.39
N ARG A 126 4.73 -7.19 -0.56
CA ARG A 126 4.03 -8.48 -0.62
C ARG A 126 3.30 -8.80 0.68
N GLN A 127 3.96 -8.58 1.82
CA GLN A 127 3.38 -8.84 3.14
C GLN A 127 2.23 -7.87 3.45
N VAL A 128 2.42 -6.57 3.19
CA VAL A 128 1.37 -5.56 3.35
C VAL A 128 0.18 -5.88 2.44
N ARG A 129 0.41 -6.19 1.16
CA ARG A 129 -0.67 -6.59 0.24
C ARG A 129 -1.43 -7.81 0.74
N ALA A 130 -0.75 -8.82 1.28
CA ALA A 130 -1.41 -9.99 1.85
C ALA A 130 -2.32 -9.62 3.03
N LYS A 131 -1.88 -8.73 3.93
CA LYS A 131 -2.69 -8.19 5.02
C LYS A 131 -3.91 -7.43 4.50
N LEU A 132 -3.73 -6.54 3.52
CA LEU A 132 -4.85 -5.80 2.92
C LEU A 132 -5.88 -6.72 2.28
N VAL A 133 -5.43 -7.77 1.58
CA VAL A 133 -6.33 -8.78 0.99
C VAL A 133 -7.10 -9.54 2.08
N ALA A 134 -6.47 -9.88 3.19
CA ALA A 134 -7.15 -10.51 4.32
C ALA A 134 -8.27 -9.62 4.88
N VAL A 135 -8.00 -8.32 5.06
CA VAL A 135 -9.00 -7.34 5.49
C VAL A 135 -10.13 -7.21 4.46
N LEU A 136 -9.79 -7.09 3.18
CA LEU A 136 -10.77 -7.01 2.09
C LEU A 136 -11.72 -8.22 2.06
N ASN A 137 -11.21 -9.43 2.34
CA ASN A 137 -12.04 -10.63 2.40
C ASN A 137 -13.06 -10.60 3.54
N VAL A 138 -12.79 -9.83 4.61
CA VAL A 138 -13.72 -9.62 5.73
C VAL A 138 -14.71 -8.48 5.43
N GLU A 139 -14.25 -7.39 4.81
CA GLU A 139 -15.07 -6.19 4.58
C GLU A 139 -15.98 -6.27 3.35
N LYS A 140 -15.57 -6.97 2.28
CA LYS A 140 -16.38 -7.13 1.06
C LYS A 140 -17.78 -7.74 1.31
N PRO A 141 -17.91 -8.82 2.11
CA PRO A 141 -19.23 -9.33 2.48
C PRO A 141 -20.11 -8.30 3.21
N LYS A 142 -19.51 -7.46 4.08
CA LYS A 142 -20.24 -6.41 4.80
C LYS A 142 -20.77 -5.34 3.86
N LEU A 143 -19.97 -4.92 2.87
CA LEU A 143 -20.40 -3.99 1.82
C LEU A 143 -21.60 -4.56 1.03
N SER A 144 -21.54 -5.83 0.66
CA SER A 144 -22.65 -6.51 -0.05
C SER A 144 -23.93 -6.55 0.80
N GLN A 145 -23.82 -6.90 2.09
CA GLN A 145 -24.95 -6.92 3.01
C GLN A 145 -25.53 -5.51 3.24
N ALA A 146 -24.69 -4.50 3.37
CA ALA A 146 -25.12 -3.11 3.52
C ALA A 146 -25.89 -2.64 2.27
N ALA A 147 -25.41 -2.97 1.08
CA ALA A 147 -26.09 -2.64 -0.18
C ALA A 147 -27.47 -3.33 -0.29
N LEU A 148 -27.57 -4.60 0.08
CA LEU A 148 -28.85 -5.33 0.12
C LEU A 148 -29.82 -4.72 1.14
N ALA A 149 -29.35 -4.39 2.34
CA ALA A 149 -30.16 -3.77 3.38
C ALA A 149 -30.68 -2.37 3.00
N ALA A 150 -29.95 -1.63 2.16
CA ALA A 150 -30.41 -0.34 1.63
C ALA A 150 -31.53 -0.51 0.59
N GLN A 151 -31.43 -1.53 -0.28
CA GLN A 151 -32.44 -1.80 -1.33
C GLN A 151 -33.81 -2.21 -0.78
N HIS A 152 -33.87 -2.84 0.39
CA HIS A 152 -35.12 -3.25 1.04
C HIS A 152 -35.80 -2.13 1.86
N ARG A 153 -35.13 -0.99 2.08
CA ARG A 153 -35.69 0.17 2.80
C ARG A 153 -36.23 1.27 1.88
N SER A 154 -35.99 1.16 0.58
CA SER A 154 -36.50 2.00 -0.50
C SER A 154 -37.70 1.36 -1.18
#